data_AF-A0A1F9P0J2-F1
#
_entry.id   AF-A0A1F9P0J2-F1
#
_cell.length_a   1.000
_cell.length_b   1.000
_cell.length_c   1.000
_cell.angle_alpha   90.00
_cell.angle_beta   90.00
_cell.angle_gamma   90.00
#
_symmetry.space_group_name_H-M   'P 1'
#
loop_
_entity.id
_entity.type
_entity.pdbx_description
1 polymer ?
#
loop_
_entity_poly.entity_id
_entity_poly.type
_entity_poly.pdbx_seq_one_letter_code
_entity_poly.pdbx_strand_id
1 'polypeptide(L)' 'MPQILVRDLDDVLVERLKRQAKRHHRSLQGEVKAILIESARMTPEEMLAAAEDWQRRLAGGKFGDSSRLVREDRGR' A
#
# COMPACT_ATOMS: atom_id res chain seq x y z
N MET A 1 11.76 -2.29 15.17
CA MET A 1 10.48 -2.16 14.42
C MET A 1 9.81 -0.87 14.87
N PRO A 2 9.25 -0.05 13.97
CA PRO A 2 8.47 1.12 14.36
C PRO A 2 7.21 0.68 15.12
N GLN A 3 6.87 1.39 16.19
CA GLN A 3 5.70 1.12 17.03
C GLN A 3 4.95 2.42 17.33
N ILE A 4 3.62 2.35 17.38
CA ILE A 4 2.74 3.49 17.67
C ILE A 4 1.87 3.12 18.86
N LEU A 5 1.86 3.98 19.88
CA LEU A 5 0.95 3.89 21.02
C LEU A 5 -0.14 4.95 20.86
N VAL A 6 -1.39 4.51 20.72
CA VAL A 6 -2.56 5.39 20.71
C VAL A 6 -3.18 5.35 22.11
N ARG A 7 -3.15 6.48 22.81
CA ARG A 7 -3.71 6.64 24.16
C ARG A 7 -5.14 7.16 24.10
N ASP A 8 -5.87 6.98 25.19
CA ASP A 8 -7.20 7.56 25.42
C ASP A 8 -8.22 7.21 24.32
N LEU A 9 -8.19 5.95 23.88
CA LEU A 9 -9.20 5.42 22.96
C LEU A 9 -10.49 5.12 23.73
N ASP A 10 -11.61 5.57 23.16
CA ASP A 10 -12.94 5.26 23.65
C ASP A 10 -13.21 3.73 23.60
N ASP A 11 -13.74 3.18 24.69
CA ASP A 11 -14.01 1.73 24.82
C ASP A 11 -15.00 1.23 23.75
N VAL A 12 -15.98 2.04 23.37
CA VAL A 12 -16.95 1.71 22.32
C VAL A 12 -16.25 1.60 20.96
N LEU A 13 -15.29 2.49 20.69
CA LEU A 13 -14.46 2.42 19.49
C LEU A 13 -13.61 1.14 19.47
N VAL A 14 -12.97 0.79 20.59
CA VAL A 14 -12.17 -0.43 20.71
C VAL A 14 -13.03 -1.67 20.45
N GLU A 15 -14.24 -1.74 21.01
CA GLU A 15 -15.16 -2.86 20.78
C GLU A 15 -15.67 -2.94 19.33
N ARG A 16 -15.87 -1.79 18.67
CA ARG A 16 -16.18 -1.76 17.24
C ARG A 16 -15.03 -2.33 16.40
N LEU A 17 -13.78 -1.94 16.69
CA LEU A 17 -12.61 -2.45 15.99
C LEU A 17 -12.40 -3.95 16.23
N LYS A 18 -12.62 -4.44 17.45
CA LYS A 18 -12.58 -5.89 17.75
C LYS A 18 -13.61 -6.67 16.93
N ARG A 19 -14.85 -6.16 16.83
CA ARG A 19 -15.88 -6.79 15.98
C ARG A 19 -15.49 -6.78 14.51
N GLN A 20 -14.92 -5.68 14.01
CA GLN A 20 -14.42 -5.59 12.65
C GLN A 20 -13.29 -6.59 12.38
N ALA A 21 -12.31 -6.67 13.28
CA ALA A 21 -11.21 -7.63 13.21
C ALA A 21 -11.72 -9.09 13.15
N LYS A 22 -12.71 -9.44 13.99
CA LYS A 22 -13.37 -10.75 13.95
C LYS A 22 -14.00 -11.05 12.58
N ARG A 23 -14.71 -10.09 11.99
CA ARG A 23 -15.33 -10.24 10.65
C ARG A 23 -14.28 -10.43 9.56
N HIS A 24 -13.12 -9.78 9.68
CA HIS A 24 -12.03 -9.89 8.71
C HIS A 24 -11.08 -11.07 9.00
N HIS A 25 -11.38 -11.90 10.01
CA HIS A 25 -10.53 -13.01 10.44
C HIS A 25 -9.09 -12.58 10.79
N ARG A 26 -8.94 -11.40 11.40
CA ARG A 26 -7.65 -10.81 11.80
C ARG A 26 -7.64 -10.51 13.29
N SER A 27 -6.44 -10.36 13.85
CA SER A 27 -6.28 -9.78 15.20
C SER A 27 -6.63 -8.29 15.19
N LEU A 28 -6.91 -7.72 16.37
CA LEU A 28 -7.16 -6.28 16.51
C LEU A 28 -5.98 -5.45 15.96
N GLN A 29 -4.75 -5.84 16.28
CA GLN A 29 -3.55 -5.21 15.74
C GLN A 29 -3.50 -5.31 14.22
N GLY A 30 -3.80 -6.48 13.66
CA GLY A 30 -3.82 -6.70 12.21
C GLY A 30 -4.86 -5.83 11.49
N GLU A 31 -6.02 -5.64 12.11
CA GLU A 31 -7.07 -4.77 11.59
C GLU A 31 -6.66 -3.30 11.62
N VAL A 32 -6.14 -2.81 12.75
CA VAL A 32 -5.64 -1.42 12.85
C VAL A 32 -4.50 -1.16 11.87
N LYS A 33 -3.60 -2.13 11.70
CA LYS A 33 -2.53 -2.05 10.70
C LYS A 33 -3.10 -1.94 9.28
N ALA A 34 -4.12 -2.73 8.94
CA ALA A 34 -4.75 -2.68 7.64
C ALA A 34 -5.41 -1.32 7.37
N ILE A 35 -6.13 -0.77 8.36
CA ILE A 35 -6.74 0.55 8.29
C ILE A 35 -5.68 1.63 8.07
N LEU A 36 -4.57 1.59 8.83
CA LEU A 36 -3.48 2.56 8.66
C LEU A 36 -2.87 2.50 7.27
N ILE A 37 -2.61 1.28 6.75
CA ILE A 37 -2.09 1.09 5.39
C ILE A 37 -3.07 1.63 4.35
N GLU A 38 -4.36 1.36 4.51
CA GLU A 38 -5.40 1.84 3.60
C GLU A 38 -5.54 3.36 3.64
N SER A 39 -5.50 3.96 4.83
CA SER A 39 -5.54 5.42 5.02
C SER A 39 -4.29 6.14 4.52
N ALA A 40 -3.15 5.44 4.49
CA ALA A 40 -1.89 5.96 4.00
C ALA A 40 -1.70 5.69 2.50
N ARG A 41 -2.70 5.12 1.81
CA ARG A 41 -2.68 5.04 0.35
C ARG A 41 -2.74 6.45 -0.21
N MET A 42 -1.97 6.67 -1.28
CA MET A 42 -1.91 7.94 -1.99
C MET A 42 -3.32 8.43 -2.32
N THR A 43 -3.58 9.72 -2.11
CA THR A 43 -4.81 10.33 -2.60
C THR A 43 -4.87 10.22 -4.13
N PRO A 44 -6.07 10.35 -4.75
CA PRO A 44 -6.17 10.41 -6.19
C PRO A 44 -5.28 11.49 -6.82
N GLU A 45 -5.11 12.64 -6.15
CA GLU A 45 -4.19 13.69 -6.61
C GLU A 45 -2.73 13.26 -6.52
N GLU A 46 -2.32 12.60 -5.43
CA GLU A 46 -0.95 12.10 -5.26
C GLU A 46 -0.64 10.97 -6.27
N MET A 47 -1.62 10.12 -6.57
CA MET A 47 -1.50 9.10 -7.61
C MET A 47 -1.37 9.72 -9.01
N LEU A 48 -2.17 10.75 -9.31
CA LEU A 48 -2.10 11.45 -10.59
C LEU A 48 -0.73 12.15 -10.75
N ALA A 49 -0.28 12.88 -9.72
CA ALA A 49 1.01 13.54 -9.73
C ALA A 49 2.18 12.55 -9.90
N ALA A 50 2.11 11.39 -9.23
CA ALA A 50 3.08 10.32 -9.42
C ALA A 50 3.06 9.76 -10.84
N ALA A 51 1.86 9.53 -11.41
CA ALA A 51 1.72 9.03 -12.78
C ALA A 51 2.26 10.05 -13.80
N GLU A 52 1.98 11.34 -13.64
CA GLU A 52 2.50 12.41 -14.49
C GLU A 52 4.02 12.55 -14.39
N ASP A 53 4.60 12.37 -13.20
CA ASP A 53 6.05 12.35 -13.03
C ASP A 53 6.70 11.17 -13.77
N TRP A 54 6.15 9.97 -13.60
CA TRP A 54 6.61 8.79 -14.35
C TRP A 54 6.44 8.95 -15.85
N GLN A 55 5.32 9.49 -16.31
CA GLN A 55 5.06 9.73 -17.72
C GLN A 55 6.05 10.75 -18.30
N ARG A 56 6.40 11.81 -17.56
CA ARG A 56 7.47 12.74 -17.96
C ARG A 56 8.84 12.08 -18.02
N ARG A 57 9.17 11.24 -17.04
CA ARG A 57 10.47 10.52 -16.98
C ARG A 57 10.61 9.48 -18.09
N LEU A 58 9.50 8.90 -18.53
CA LEU A 58 9.46 7.88 -19.57
C LEU A 58 9.22 8.49 -20.97
N ALA A 59 8.73 9.73 -21.05
CA ALA A 59 8.53 10.43 -22.31
C ALA A 59 9.88 10.65 -23.02
N GLY A 60 9.95 10.23 -24.29
CA GLY A 60 11.16 10.37 -25.12
C GLY A 60 12.21 9.28 -24.93
N GLY A 61 12.01 8.32 -24.03
CA GLY A 61 12.90 7.17 -23.87
C GLY A 61 12.73 6.15 -25.01
N LYS A 62 13.85 5.78 -25.67
CA LYS A 62 13.88 4.55 -26.49
C LYS A 62 14.09 3.37 -25.54
N PHE A 63 13.02 2.68 -25.19
CA PHE A 63 13.11 1.47 -24.38
C PHE A 63 13.49 0.27 -25.25
N GLY A 64 14.44 -0.53 -24.79
CA GLY A 64 14.76 -1.81 -25.42
C GLY A 64 13.63 -2.82 -25.21
N ASP A 65 13.59 -3.87 -26.02
CA ASP A 65 12.62 -4.95 -25.89
C ASP A 65 12.90 -5.77 -24.62
N SER A 66 12.11 -5.51 -23.59
CA SER A 66 12.21 -6.22 -22.30
C SER A 66 11.90 -7.72 -22.44
N SER A 67 11.09 -8.11 -23.42
CA SER A 67 10.75 -9.52 -23.65
C SER A 67 11.97 -10.31 -24.13
N ARG A 68 12.87 -9.66 -24.87
CA ARG A 68 14.13 -10.25 -25.33
C ARG A 68 15.09 -10.47 -24.17
N LEU A 69 15.24 -9.49 -23.28
CA LEU A 69 16.11 -9.59 -22.10
C LEU A 69 15.65 -10.70 -21.14
N VAL A 70 14.34 -10.84 -20.92
CA VAL A 70 13.78 -11.90 -20.07
C VAL A 70 13.97 -13.30 -20.67
N ARG A 71 13.92 -13.43 -22.01
CA ARG A 71 14.20 -14.70 -22.70
C ARG A 71 15.67 -15.11 -22.57
N GLU A 72 16.59 -14.15 -22.70
CA GLU A 72 18.04 -14.38 -22.53
C GLU A 72 18.41 -14.84 -21.11
N ASP A 73 17.68 -14.36 -20.09
CA ASP A 73 17.90 -14.74 -18.69
C ASP A 73 17.38 -16.15 -18.35
N ARG A 74 16.20 -16.54 -18.89
CA ARG A 74 15.62 -17.88 -18.68
C ARG A 74 16.38 -19.03 -19.35
N GLY A 75 17.28 -18.71 -20.27
CA GLY A 75 18.10 -19.71 -20.98
C GLY A 75 19.42 -20.05 -20.28
N ARG A 76 19.66 -19.52 -19.08
CA ARG A 76 20.87 -19.73 -18.27
C ARG A 76 20.68 -20.82 -17.22
#